data_AF-A0A433NHI6-F1
#
_entry.id   AF-A0A433NHI6-F1
#
_cell.length_a   1.000
_cell.length_b   1.000
_cell.length_c   1.000
_cell.angle_alpha   90.00
_cell.angle_beta   90.00
_cell.angle_gamma   90.00
#
_symmetry.space_group_name_H-M   'P 1'
#
loop_
_entity.id
_entity.type
_entity.pdbx_description
1 polymer ?
#
loop_
_entity_poly.entity_id
_entity_poly.type
_entity_poly.pdbx_seq_one_letter_code
_entity_poly.pdbx_strand_id
1 'polypeptide(L)'
;MPYTIPNNSCVGCDNCRPQCPTGAIKIENDEYWIDPSLCNNCEGYYPEPQCVVACPTNSPIPWQAKRGRCRVEPREVTSPDLFSNGKSNPFASAIVIWEACNVLAQRTSLPWETDEQGNLCYRRQVYQGKGAIAFHILASAEPSTSVTEVPQKLVTDLGAIEALDIRNACIHLIFAAYATSLDRPWEREFAIDERQLEKYLGLEKRKDLSKAVKLALMKNLVQQACSLMISIDWPQQGQVKGFSVTGSRLWELVSIQHHFQEDELGCKYLVGLTFKVRAGIWAQHFLNKQGCKERTAFYQYGSLPKSLLTTVMSIWQQHEGAARLMLWLLFKTKMGKEQRITVPTLMRVAYGEEKITLAFRQREERKRLLRTFEHDLEVLNHYGMKPCFDPVTYPPAIQPLWAKLVDIPEDPDEALEFWMNDGGNTSRLTDIGPRGKWNLLMNARILAFDLPPDWEQQIADSEKKQQRTAKNKRKSKTTSDLIGDQILRARKNLNLSQRELAKLAGKSQSWIRDIEKGRLKVKLEDQVVLRKVLGIA
;
A
#
# COMPACT_ATOMS: atom_id res chain seq x y z
N MET A 1 -26.35 42.53 -7.49
CA MET A 1 -25.97 41.16 -7.96
C MET A 1 -25.21 41.32 -9.28
N PRO A 2 -24.15 40.53 -9.55
CA PRO A 2 -23.38 40.66 -10.79
C PRO A 2 -24.21 40.23 -12.02
N TYR A 3 -23.79 40.65 -13.21
CA TYR A 3 -24.41 40.29 -14.49
C TYR A 3 -23.63 39.21 -15.23
N THR A 4 -24.25 38.55 -16.20
CA THR A 4 -23.58 37.63 -17.13
C THR A 4 -24.13 37.73 -18.54
N ILE A 5 -23.34 37.29 -19.51
CA ILE A 5 -23.68 37.24 -20.93
C ILE A 5 -23.77 35.77 -21.33
N PRO A 6 -24.98 35.24 -21.61
CA PRO A 6 -25.15 33.90 -22.16
C PRO A 6 -24.53 33.78 -23.56
N ASN A 7 -23.85 32.65 -23.83
CA ASN A 7 -23.15 32.41 -25.10
C ASN A 7 -24.04 32.54 -26.37
N ASN A 8 -25.36 32.37 -26.24
CA ASN A 8 -26.29 32.38 -27.38
C ASN A 8 -27.06 33.70 -27.56
N SER A 9 -26.89 34.69 -26.67
CA SER A 9 -27.63 35.96 -26.76
C SER A 9 -26.75 37.13 -27.18
N CYS A 10 -25.42 36.98 -27.22
CA CYS A 10 -24.49 38.04 -27.59
C CYS A 10 -24.23 38.05 -29.10
N VAL A 11 -24.25 39.24 -29.72
CA VAL A 11 -23.92 39.44 -31.14
C VAL A 11 -22.50 39.99 -31.37
N GLY A 12 -21.68 40.10 -30.31
CA GLY A 12 -20.27 40.47 -30.42
C GLY A 12 -19.96 41.94 -30.79
N CYS A 13 -20.92 42.86 -30.63
CA CYS A 13 -20.78 44.26 -31.07
C CYS A 13 -19.80 45.17 -30.29
N ASP A 14 -19.16 44.67 -29.22
CA ASP A 14 -18.22 45.37 -28.33
C ASP A 14 -18.70 46.68 -27.64
N ASN A 15 -19.97 47.09 -27.81
CA ASN A 15 -20.46 48.36 -27.25
C ASN A 15 -20.42 48.45 -25.71
N CYS A 16 -20.59 47.32 -25.01
CA CYS A 16 -20.70 47.30 -23.56
C CYS A 16 -19.34 47.35 -22.84
N ARG A 17 -18.27 46.84 -23.46
CA ARG A 17 -16.94 46.73 -22.87
C ARG A 17 -16.28 48.08 -22.52
N PRO A 18 -16.25 49.10 -23.39
CA PRO A 18 -15.65 50.40 -23.06
C PRO A 18 -16.46 51.18 -22.01
N GLN A 19 -17.74 50.84 -21.82
CA GLN A 19 -18.62 51.50 -20.86
C GLN A 19 -18.53 50.90 -19.44
N CYS A 20 -17.77 49.80 -19.25
CA CYS A 20 -17.66 49.14 -17.95
C CYS A 20 -16.58 49.83 -17.07
N PRO A 21 -16.94 50.51 -15.97
CA PRO A 21 -15.98 51.26 -15.16
C PRO A 21 -14.99 50.37 -14.41
N THR A 22 -15.37 49.13 -14.09
CA THR A 22 -14.50 48.16 -13.39
C THR A 22 -13.73 47.24 -14.32
N GLY A 23 -13.90 47.37 -15.64
CA GLY A 23 -13.28 46.46 -16.62
C GLY A 23 -13.72 45.00 -16.47
N ALA A 24 -14.91 44.75 -15.93
CA ALA A 24 -15.41 43.40 -15.68
C ALA A 24 -15.74 42.61 -16.95
N ILE A 25 -15.94 43.27 -18.10
CA ILE A 25 -16.28 42.60 -19.37
C ILE A 25 -15.00 42.20 -20.10
N LYS A 26 -14.83 40.90 -20.32
CA LYS A 26 -13.66 40.29 -20.97
C LYS A 26 -14.08 39.47 -22.18
N ILE A 27 -13.12 39.23 -23.06
CA ILE A 27 -13.29 38.41 -24.27
C ILE A 27 -12.43 37.16 -24.08
N GLU A 28 -13.05 35.98 -24.20
CA GLU A 28 -12.37 34.68 -24.15
C GLU A 28 -12.99 33.79 -25.23
N ASN A 29 -12.16 33.18 -26.09
CA ASN A 29 -12.60 32.37 -27.24
C ASN A 29 -13.62 33.07 -28.17
N ASP A 30 -13.41 34.36 -28.47
CA ASP A 30 -14.32 35.21 -29.26
C ASP A 30 -15.73 35.40 -28.65
N GLU A 31 -15.94 34.99 -27.40
CA GLU A 31 -17.17 35.22 -26.65
C GLU A 31 -16.96 36.28 -25.56
N TYR A 32 -17.95 37.16 -25.39
CA TYR A 32 -17.97 38.15 -24.32
C TYR A 32 -18.50 37.53 -23.03
N TRP A 33 -17.78 37.72 -21.93
CA TRP A 33 -18.21 37.29 -20.60
C TRP A 33 -17.94 38.38 -19.55
N ILE A 34 -18.63 38.29 -18.42
CA ILE A 34 -18.51 39.25 -17.32
C ILE A 34 -17.88 38.55 -16.12
N ASP A 35 -16.76 39.07 -15.63
CA ASP A 35 -16.06 38.60 -14.44
C ASP A 35 -16.86 38.94 -13.17
N PRO A 36 -17.44 37.95 -12.47
CA PRO A 36 -18.28 38.21 -11.30
C PRO A 36 -17.49 38.80 -10.11
N SER A 37 -16.16 38.64 -10.10
CA SER A 37 -15.31 39.18 -9.03
C SER A 37 -15.03 40.67 -9.19
N LEU A 38 -15.15 41.20 -10.41
CA LEU A 38 -14.95 42.62 -10.75
C LEU A 38 -16.27 43.37 -10.96
N CYS A 39 -17.35 42.67 -11.25
CA CYS A 39 -18.66 43.28 -11.48
C CYS A 39 -19.28 43.77 -10.17
N ASN A 40 -19.36 45.09 -9.99
CA ASN A 40 -20.01 45.74 -8.85
C ASN A 40 -21.37 46.35 -9.22
N ASN A 41 -22.00 45.88 -10.31
CA ASN A 41 -23.29 46.44 -10.77
C ASN A 41 -23.24 47.94 -11.13
N CYS A 42 -22.06 48.47 -11.49
CA CYS A 42 -21.81 49.91 -11.70
C CYS A 42 -22.11 50.79 -10.46
N GLU A 43 -22.24 50.19 -9.28
CA GLU A 43 -22.48 50.92 -8.02
C GLU A 43 -21.33 51.90 -7.75
N GLY A 44 -21.68 53.15 -7.44
CA GLY A 44 -20.72 54.23 -7.24
C GLY A 44 -20.26 54.95 -8.51
N TYR A 45 -20.65 54.49 -9.71
CA TYR A 45 -20.31 55.15 -10.98
C TYR A 45 -21.56 55.63 -11.73
N TYR A 46 -22.58 54.80 -11.84
CA TYR A 46 -23.82 55.10 -12.58
C TYR A 46 -25.06 54.61 -11.82
N PRO A 47 -26.24 55.23 -12.03
CA PRO A 47 -27.48 54.78 -11.40
C PRO A 47 -27.98 53.45 -11.96
N GLU A 48 -27.60 53.10 -13.19
CA GLU A 48 -27.98 51.86 -13.87
C GLU A 48 -26.78 51.19 -14.55
N PRO A 49 -26.79 49.84 -14.73
CA PRO A 49 -25.69 49.11 -15.33
C PRO A 49 -25.50 49.46 -16.81
N GLN A 50 -24.37 50.09 -17.13
CA GLN A 50 -24.10 50.57 -18.49
C GLN A 50 -24.02 49.44 -19.52
N CYS A 51 -23.66 48.22 -19.10
CA CYS A 51 -23.63 47.07 -19.99
C CYS A 51 -25.02 46.68 -20.52
N VAL A 52 -26.07 46.89 -19.72
CA VAL A 52 -27.47 46.63 -20.10
C VAL A 52 -27.95 47.74 -21.03
N VAL A 53 -27.70 48.99 -20.65
CA VAL A 53 -28.12 50.19 -21.43
C VAL A 53 -27.46 50.24 -22.80
N ALA A 54 -26.17 49.90 -22.90
CA ALA A 54 -25.42 49.93 -24.15
C ALA A 54 -25.65 48.71 -25.06
N CYS A 55 -26.34 47.66 -24.59
CA CYS A 55 -26.52 46.43 -25.34
C CYS A 55 -27.77 46.49 -26.23
N PRO A 56 -27.64 46.41 -27.57
CA PRO A 56 -28.79 46.49 -28.47
C PRO A 56 -29.74 45.29 -28.36
N THR A 57 -29.24 44.14 -27.91
CA THR A 57 -29.97 42.87 -27.78
C THR A 57 -30.33 42.52 -26.33
N ASN A 58 -30.02 43.42 -25.38
CA ASN A 58 -30.24 43.22 -23.94
C ASN A 58 -29.70 41.88 -23.40
N SER A 59 -28.54 41.46 -23.91
CA SER A 59 -27.93 40.16 -23.62
C SER A 59 -27.42 40.00 -22.18
N PRO A 60 -26.84 41.05 -21.54
CA PRO A 60 -26.44 40.97 -20.14
C PRO A 60 -27.67 40.80 -19.26
N ILE A 61 -27.77 39.64 -18.61
CA ILE A 61 -28.85 39.33 -17.67
C ILE A 61 -28.28 39.28 -16.25
N PRO A 62 -29.08 39.61 -15.21
CA PRO A 62 -28.67 39.42 -13.83
C PRO A 62 -28.26 37.97 -13.61
N TRP A 63 -27.10 37.76 -12.98
CA TRP A 63 -26.63 36.42 -12.64
C TRP A 63 -27.62 35.77 -11.69
N GLN A 64 -28.44 34.88 -12.22
CA GLN A 64 -29.22 33.98 -11.39
C GLN A 64 -28.27 32.91 -10.87
N ALA A 65 -28.03 32.93 -9.56
CA ALA A 65 -27.37 31.80 -8.92
C ALA A 65 -28.17 30.54 -9.28
N LYS A 66 -27.56 29.59 -10.01
CA LYS A 66 -28.15 28.27 -10.21
C LYS A 66 -28.50 27.74 -8.83
N ARG A 67 -29.79 27.54 -8.55
CA ARG A 67 -30.31 26.98 -7.30
C ARG A 67 -29.48 25.71 -6.99
N GLY A 68 -28.72 25.71 -5.90
CA GLY A 68 -27.96 24.54 -5.46
C GLY A 68 -26.47 24.71 -5.11
N ARG A 69 -25.93 25.93 -4.91
CA ARG A 69 -24.64 26.09 -4.22
C ARG A 69 -24.78 27.02 -3.03
N CYS A 70 -25.01 26.45 -1.85
CA CYS A 70 -24.89 27.23 -0.62
C CYS A 70 -23.43 27.66 -0.41
N ARG A 71 -23.27 28.69 0.42
CA ARG A 71 -21.97 29.11 0.99
C ARG A 71 -21.24 27.87 1.51
N VAL A 72 -20.09 27.56 0.91
CA VAL A 72 -19.19 26.53 1.44
C VAL A 72 -18.51 27.16 2.65
N GLU A 73 -18.83 26.70 3.85
CA GLU A 73 -18.05 27.08 5.02
C GLU A 73 -16.57 26.72 4.77
N PRO A 74 -15.62 27.60 5.17
CA PRO A 74 -14.20 27.31 5.00
C PRO A 74 -13.86 26.03 5.76
N ARG A 75 -13.48 25.00 5.01
CA ARG A 75 -13.06 23.71 5.58
C ARG A 75 -11.64 23.82 6.11
N GLU A 76 -11.34 23.06 7.15
CA GLU A 76 -9.98 22.90 7.61
C GLU A 76 -9.08 22.29 6.52
N VAL A 77 -7.82 22.70 6.52
CA VAL A 77 -6.83 22.20 5.56
C VAL A 77 -6.52 20.74 5.87
N THR A 78 -6.72 19.87 4.89
CA THR A 78 -6.40 18.44 4.99
C THR A 78 -4.92 18.18 4.74
N SER A 79 -4.47 16.99 5.16
CA SER A 79 -3.13 16.51 4.86
C SER A 79 -2.97 16.25 3.35
N PRO A 80 -1.74 16.29 2.80
CA PRO A 80 -1.50 16.07 1.37
C PRO A 80 -2.09 14.76 0.82
N ASP A 81 -2.40 14.74 -0.47
CA ASP A 81 -2.92 13.54 -1.15
C ASP A 81 -1.88 12.42 -1.19
N LEU A 82 -2.24 11.23 -0.70
CA LEU A 82 -1.33 10.08 -0.64
C LEU A 82 -0.93 9.59 -2.03
N PHE A 83 -1.86 9.58 -2.99
CA PHE A 83 -1.63 8.98 -4.30
C PHE A 83 -1.44 10.06 -5.37
N SER A 84 -0.54 11.00 -5.08
CA SER A 84 -0.19 12.09 -6.00
C SER A 84 0.35 11.57 -7.35
N ASN A 85 0.99 10.39 -7.36
CA ASN A 85 1.43 9.68 -8.59
C ASN A 85 0.32 8.82 -9.24
N GLY A 86 -0.88 8.78 -8.65
CA GLY A 86 -2.02 7.97 -9.08
C GLY A 86 -1.94 6.47 -8.78
N LYS A 87 -0.79 5.96 -8.30
CA LYS A 87 -0.48 4.52 -8.26
C LYS A 87 -0.24 3.98 -6.86
N SER A 88 0.77 4.48 -6.16
CA SER A 88 1.22 3.90 -4.89
C SER A 88 1.84 4.94 -3.96
N ASN A 89 1.80 4.69 -2.65
CA ASN A 89 2.38 5.57 -1.64
C ASN A 89 3.15 4.76 -0.58
N PRO A 90 4.26 5.26 -0.01
CA PRO A 90 4.89 4.60 1.11
C PRO A 90 3.94 4.45 2.31
N PHE A 91 3.98 3.29 2.98
CA PHE A 91 3.21 3.07 4.19
C PHE A 91 3.98 2.25 5.23
N ALA A 92 3.61 2.39 6.49
CA ALA A 92 4.22 1.68 7.60
C ALA A 92 3.83 0.21 7.52
N SER A 93 4.80 -0.68 7.61
CA SER A 93 4.56 -2.11 7.46
C SER A 93 5.19 -2.94 8.56
N ALA A 94 5.41 -2.31 9.70
CA ALA A 94 5.88 -3.02 10.87
C ALA A 94 4.90 -4.14 11.22
N ILE A 95 5.39 -5.16 11.92
CA ILE A 95 4.58 -6.29 12.37
C ILE A 95 3.31 -5.85 13.10
N VAL A 96 3.35 -4.72 13.82
CA VAL A 96 2.19 -4.11 14.48
C VAL A 96 1.07 -3.77 13.49
N ILE A 97 1.41 -3.13 12.37
CA ILE A 97 0.45 -2.78 11.31
C ILE A 97 -0.01 -4.04 10.56
N TRP A 98 0.90 -4.99 10.33
CA TRP A 98 0.53 -6.25 9.68
C TRP A 98 -0.48 -7.06 10.51
N GLU A 99 -0.19 -7.29 11.79
CA GLU A 99 -1.07 -8.08 12.65
C GLU A 99 -2.38 -7.33 12.94
N ALA A 100 -2.36 -6.00 13.07
CA ALA A 100 -3.60 -5.22 13.13
C ALA A 100 -4.46 -5.39 11.86
N CYS A 101 -3.83 -5.38 10.68
CA CYS A 101 -4.53 -5.66 9.43
C CYS A 101 -5.13 -7.08 9.41
N ASN A 102 -4.45 -8.07 9.99
CA ASN A 102 -5.00 -9.43 10.14
C ASN A 102 -6.21 -9.44 11.08
N VAL A 103 -6.14 -8.75 12.23
CA VAL A 103 -7.26 -8.64 13.20
C VAL A 103 -8.50 -8.07 12.52
N LEU A 104 -8.33 -6.98 11.78
CA LEU A 104 -9.40 -6.29 11.07
C LEU A 104 -9.99 -7.13 9.91
N ALA A 105 -9.15 -7.85 9.17
CA ALA A 105 -9.60 -8.60 8.00
C ALA A 105 -10.14 -10.01 8.32
N GLN A 106 -9.49 -10.73 9.23
CA GLN A 106 -9.82 -12.13 9.56
C GLN A 106 -10.86 -12.25 10.68
N ARG A 107 -11.02 -11.22 11.53
CA ARG A 107 -12.10 -11.12 12.53
C ARG A 107 -12.20 -12.38 13.40
N THR A 108 -13.35 -13.06 13.40
CA THR A 108 -13.63 -14.28 14.17
C THR A 108 -12.81 -15.49 13.71
N SER A 109 -12.16 -15.45 12.54
CA SER A 109 -11.30 -16.54 12.05
C SER A 109 -9.96 -16.63 12.80
N LEU A 110 -9.62 -15.63 13.62
CA LEU A 110 -8.43 -15.66 14.46
C LEU A 110 -8.70 -16.38 15.80
N PRO A 111 -7.68 -16.99 16.43
CA PRO A 111 -7.80 -17.59 17.74
C PRO A 111 -7.87 -16.50 18.81
N TRP A 112 -9.08 -16.08 19.17
CA TRP A 112 -9.33 -15.16 20.28
C TRP A 112 -9.28 -15.90 21.62
N GLU A 113 -8.57 -15.33 22.58
CA GLU A 113 -8.45 -15.82 23.95
C GLU A 113 -9.15 -14.83 24.90
N THR A 114 -9.60 -15.30 26.06
CA THR A 114 -10.09 -14.41 27.13
C THR A 114 -8.95 -14.10 28.09
N ASP A 115 -8.70 -12.82 28.35
CA ASP A 115 -7.71 -12.39 29.34
C ASP A 115 -8.19 -12.63 30.79
N GLU A 116 -7.32 -12.33 31.77
CA GLU A 116 -7.62 -12.48 33.21
C GLU A 116 -8.80 -11.61 33.68
N GLN A 117 -9.16 -10.59 32.89
CA GLN A 117 -10.23 -9.62 33.17
C GLN A 117 -11.52 -9.98 32.40
N GLY A 118 -11.53 -11.08 31.64
CA GLY A 118 -12.66 -11.56 30.85
C GLY A 118 -12.84 -10.86 29.50
N ASN A 119 -11.88 -10.06 29.04
CA ASN A 119 -11.92 -9.40 27.74
C ASN A 119 -11.32 -10.28 26.64
N LEU A 120 -11.81 -10.13 25.42
CA LEU A 120 -11.27 -10.84 24.27
C LEU A 120 -9.96 -10.21 23.80
N CYS A 121 -8.95 -11.07 23.66
CA CYS A 121 -7.58 -10.74 23.30
C CYS A 121 -7.11 -11.65 22.15
N TYR A 122 -6.56 -11.06 21.11
CA TYR A 122 -5.79 -11.79 20.11
C TYR A 122 -4.30 -11.61 20.39
N ARG A 123 -3.57 -12.71 20.62
CA ARG A 123 -2.15 -12.68 20.95
C ARG A 123 -1.29 -13.35 19.88
N ARG A 124 -0.24 -12.65 19.46
CA ARG A 124 0.79 -13.13 18.54
C ARG A 124 2.14 -13.18 19.23
N GLN A 125 2.71 -14.37 19.35
CA GLN A 125 4.07 -14.54 19.84
C GLN A 125 5.09 -14.11 18.79
N VAL A 126 6.17 -13.48 19.24
CA VAL A 126 7.29 -13.02 18.42
C VAL A 126 8.59 -13.67 18.93
N TYR A 127 9.56 -13.88 18.04
CA TYR A 127 10.88 -14.43 18.37
C TYR A 127 10.86 -15.72 19.20
N GLN A 128 10.10 -16.73 18.74
CA GLN A 128 9.98 -18.03 19.41
C GLN A 128 9.45 -17.91 20.85
N GLY A 129 8.56 -16.95 21.10
CA GLY A 129 7.92 -16.77 22.41
C GLY A 129 8.66 -15.84 23.37
N LYS A 130 9.75 -15.19 22.95
CA LYS A 130 10.48 -14.21 23.78
C LYS A 130 9.78 -12.85 23.94
N GLY A 131 8.71 -12.63 23.20
CA GLY A 131 7.84 -11.48 23.32
C GLY A 131 6.51 -11.73 22.64
N ALA A 132 5.59 -10.79 22.78
CA ALA A 132 4.25 -10.92 22.24
C ALA A 132 3.65 -9.56 21.84
N ILE A 133 2.75 -9.61 20.87
CA ILE A 133 1.85 -8.50 20.55
C ILE A 133 0.44 -8.99 20.84
N ALA A 134 -0.30 -8.21 21.61
CA ALA A 134 -1.67 -8.51 21.99
C ALA A 134 -2.59 -7.37 21.54
N PHE A 135 -3.74 -7.73 20.96
CA PHE A 135 -4.76 -6.80 20.49
C PHE A 135 -6.05 -7.00 21.26
N HIS A 136 -6.68 -5.89 21.63
CA HIS A 136 -8.03 -5.85 22.17
C HIS A 136 -8.86 -4.85 21.36
N ILE A 137 -10.18 -5.00 21.40
CA ILE A 137 -11.12 -4.11 20.71
C ILE A 137 -11.94 -3.35 21.73
N LEU A 138 -12.03 -2.03 21.56
CA LEU A 138 -12.95 -1.17 22.29
C LEU A 138 -14.37 -1.32 21.74
N ALA A 139 -15.36 -1.38 22.62
CA ALA A 139 -16.77 -1.44 22.24
C ALA A 139 -17.24 -0.19 21.47
N SER A 140 -16.68 0.98 21.79
CA SER A 140 -16.86 2.21 21.02
C SER A 140 -15.57 3.02 20.98
N ALA A 141 -15.23 3.53 19.79
CA ALA A 141 -14.14 4.47 19.59
C ALA A 141 -14.70 5.89 19.48
N GLU A 142 -14.94 6.51 20.64
CA GLU A 142 -15.24 7.94 20.71
C GLU A 142 -13.96 8.79 20.59
N PRO A 143 -14.06 10.03 20.10
CA PRO A 143 -12.93 10.94 19.99
C PRO A 143 -12.36 11.29 21.38
N SER A 144 -11.04 11.47 21.47
CA SER A 144 -10.38 11.76 22.75
C SER A 144 -10.83 13.08 23.41
N THR A 145 -11.41 14.01 22.65
CA THR A 145 -11.93 15.29 23.16
C THR A 145 -13.35 15.23 23.74
N SER A 146 -14.01 14.06 23.76
CA SER A 146 -15.33 13.94 24.41
C SER A 146 -15.17 14.13 25.93
N VAL A 147 -15.85 15.14 26.48
CA VAL A 147 -15.76 15.59 27.89
C VAL A 147 -16.25 14.53 28.90
N THR A 148 -16.92 13.48 28.44
CA THR A 148 -17.36 12.35 29.26
C THR A 148 -16.25 11.31 29.42
N GLU A 149 -15.80 11.10 30.66
CA GLU A 149 -14.98 9.95 31.09
C GLU A 149 -15.77 8.64 30.93
N VAL A 150 -16.01 8.22 29.68
CA VAL A 150 -16.61 6.91 29.42
C VAL A 150 -15.53 5.86 29.71
N PRO A 151 -15.80 4.85 30.57
CA PRO A 151 -14.85 3.76 30.78
C PRO A 151 -14.51 3.11 29.44
N GLN A 152 -13.23 2.91 29.16
CA GLN A 152 -12.77 2.17 27.98
C GLN A 152 -13.18 0.70 28.10
N LYS A 153 -14.44 0.41 27.76
CA LYS A 153 -14.98 -0.95 27.82
C LYS A 153 -14.44 -1.75 26.64
N LEU A 154 -13.67 -2.79 26.97
CA LEU A 154 -13.22 -3.77 26.00
C LEU A 154 -14.34 -4.76 25.68
N VAL A 155 -14.28 -5.31 24.48
CA VAL A 155 -15.22 -6.32 24.01
C VAL A 155 -14.98 -7.64 24.75
N THR A 156 -16.06 -8.27 25.20
CA THR A 156 -16.06 -9.56 25.91
C THR A 156 -16.68 -10.69 25.08
N ASP A 157 -17.39 -10.37 23.99
CA ASP A 157 -18.08 -11.34 23.12
C ASP A 157 -17.63 -11.29 21.66
N LEU A 158 -17.76 -12.41 20.96
CA LEU A 158 -17.35 -12.53 19.55
C LEU A 158 -18.29 -11.77 18.60
N GLY A 159 -19.50 -11.40 19.02
CA GLY A 159 -20.50 -10.74 18.17
C GLY A 159 -20.03 -9.36 17.71
N ALA A 160 -19.39 -8.59 18.60
CA ALA A 160 -18.79 -7.31 18.22
C ALA A 160 -17.61 -7.46 17.25
N ILE A 161 -16.86 -8.57 17.30
CA ILE A 161 -15.78 -8.89 16.34
C ILE A 161 -16.36 -9.29 14.99
N GLU A 162 -17.45 -10.07 14.98
CA GLU A 162 -18.17 -10.44 13.76
C GLU A 162 -18.76 -9.21 13.04
N ALA A 163 -19.22 -8.21 13.81
CA ALA A 163 -19.75 -6.96 13.28
C ALA A 163 -18.68 -6.03 12.67
N LEU A 164 -17.38 -6.31 12.86
CA LEU A 164 -16.32 -5.56 12.18
C LEU A 164 -16.43 -5.72 10.67
N ASP A 165 -16.21 -4.63 9.96
CA ASP A 165 -16.24 -4.59 8.50
C ASP A 165 -14.83 -4.71 7.94
N ILE A 166 -14.56 -5.69 7.09
CA ILE A 166 -13.23 -5.94 6.49
C ILE A 166 -12.64 -4.69 5.83
N ARG A 167 -13.48 -3.80 5.31
CA ARG A 167 -13.06 -2.55 4.67
C ARG A 167 -12.35 -1.60 5.63
N ASN A 168 -12.53 -1.74 6.94
CA ASN A 168 -11.79 -0.94 7.93
C ASN A 168 -10.26 -1.23 7.86
N ALA A 169 -9.85 -2.39 7.34
CA ALA A 169 -8.45 -2.69 7.05
C ALA A 169 -7.87 -1.75 5.99
N CYS A 170 -8.67 -1.30 5.03
CA CYS A 170 -8.26 -0.29 4.05
C CYS A 170 -8.04 1.08 4.72
N ILE A 171 -8.92 1.49 5.65
CA ILE A 171 -8.73 2.71 6.45
C ILE A 171 -7.45 2.62 7.27
N HIS A 172 -7.24 1.48 7.93
CA HIS A 172 -6.04 1.19 8.70
C HIS A 172 -4.75 1.35 7.87
N LEU A 173 -4.74 0.85 6.63
CA LEU A 173 -3.61 1.03 5.70
C LEU A 173 -3.43 2.48 5.24
N ILE A 174 -4.53 3.22 5.02
CA ILE A 174 -4.49 4.66 4.72
C ILE A 174 -3.86 5.42 5.90
N PHE A 175 -4.23 5.12 7.14
CA PHE A 175 -3.63 5.73 8.33
C PHE A 175 -2.14 5.40 8.44
N ALA A 176 -1.76 4.15 8.17
CA ALA A 176 -0.36 3.74 8.11
C ALA A 176 0.44 4.53 7.06
N ALA A 177 -0.17 4.86 5.93
CA ALA A 177 0.44 5.69 4.89
C ALA A 177 0.62 7.16 5.33
N TYR A 178 -0.40 7.77 5.93
CA TYR A 178 -0.27 9.13 6.50
C TYR A 178 0.75 9.20 7.64
N ALA A 179 0.74 8.23 8.57
CA ALA A 179 1.72 8.20 9.65
C ALA A 179 3.17 8.11 9.15
N THR A 180 3.39 7.52 7.98
CA THR A 180 4.73 7.39 7.37
C THR A 180 5.25 8.71 6.80
N SER A 181 4.36 9.61 6.36
CA SER A 181 4.75 10.92 5.84
C SER A 181 5.17 11.90 6.95
N LEU A 182 4.75 11.65 8.19
CA LEU A 182 5.13 12.44 9.37
C LEU A 182 6.52 12.04 9.92
N ASP A 183 7.20 12.96 10.60
CA ASP A 183 8.49 12.68 11.26
C ASP A 183 8.34 12.09 12.66
N ARG A 184 7.30 12.54 13.39
CA ARG A 184 6.94 12.05 14.73
C ARG A 184 5.44 11.77 14.79
N PRO A 185 4.97 10.67 14.17
CA PRO A 185 3.55 10.34 14.08
C PRO A 185 2.86 10.08 15.43
N TRP A 186 3.61 9.84 16.51
CA TRP A 186 3.08 9.71 17.88
C TRP A 186 2.84 11.07 18.57
N GLU A 187 3.42 12.15 18.07
CA GLU A 187 3.24 13.52 18.57
C GLU A 187 2.33 14.35 17.67
N ARG A 188 2.40 14.13 16.34
CA ARG A 188 1.67 14.90 15.33
C ARG A 188 0.41 14.17 14.85
N GLU A 189 -0.64 14.93 14.64
CA GLU A 189 -1.87 14.47 13.99
C GLU A 189 -1.81 14.69 12.46
N PHE A 190 -2.64 13.93 11.74
CA PHE A 190 -2.98 14.19 10.35
C PHE A 190 -4.50 14.34 10.23
N ALA A 191 -4.93 15.25 9.34
CA ALA A 191 -6.33 15.45 9.00
C ALA A 191 -6.65 14.81 7.65
N ILE A 192 -7.76 14.08 7.56
CA ILE A 192 -8.30 13.48 6.34
C ILE A 192 -9.80 13.76 6.24
N ASP A 193 -10.28 14.16 5.06
CA ASP A 193 -11.70 14.44 4.83
C ASP A 193 -12.43 13.31 4.06
N GLU A 194 -13.75 13.48 3.92
CA GLU A 194 -14.59 12.53 3.21
C GLU A 194 -14.18 12.39 1.74
N ARG A 195 -13.69 13.47 1.11
CA ARG A 195 -13.36 13.48 -0.32
C ARG A 195 -12.12 12.63 -0.60
N GLN A 196 -11.10 12.76 0.25
CA GLN A 196 -9.91 11.93 0.18
C GLN A 196 -10.26 10.45 0.39
N LEU A 197 -11.07 10.13 1.40
CA LEU A 197 -11.52 8.77 1.65
C LEU A 197 -12.34 8.20 0.48
N GLU A 198 -13.27 8.98 -0.09
CA GLU A 198 -14.05 8.55 -1.26
C GLU A 198 -13.15 8.25 -2.46
N LYS A 199 -12.15 9.12 -2.73
CA LYS A 199 -11.17 8.96 -3.81
C LYS A 199 -10.27 7.74 -3.61
N TYR A 200 -9.83 7.46 -2.38
CA TYR A 200 -8.93 6.34 -2.08
C TYR A 200 -9.65 4.99 -2.09
N LEU A 201 -10.86 4.95 -1.56
CA LEU A 201 -11.68 3.73 -1.50
C LEU A 201 -12.47 3.48 -2.78
N GLY A 202 -12.49 4.42 -3.72
CA GLY A 202 -13.22 4.31 -4.98
C GLY A 202 -14.74 4.47 -4.83
N LEU A 203 -15.21 5.09 -3.74
CA LEU A 203 -16.63 5.30 -3.47
C LEU A 203 -17.26 6.36 -4.38
N GLU A 204 -16.47 7.19 -5.06
CA GLU A 204 -16.94 8.13 -6.08
C GLU A 204 -17.67 7.42 -7.22
N LYS A 205 -17.21 6.22 -7.59
CA LYS A 205 -17.80 5.42 -8.68
C LYS A 205 -19.16 4.80 -8.31
N ARG A 206 -19.46 4.70 -7.02
CA ARG A 206 -20.72 4.14 -6.50
C ARG A 206 -21.82 5.19 -6.51
N LYS A 207 -22.68 5.14 -7.53
CA LYS A 207 -23.85 6.02 -7.69
C LYS A 207 -25.10 5.51 -6.99
N ASP A 208 -25.07 4.26 -6.53
CA ASP A 208 -26.16 3.59 -5.81
C ASP A 208 -26.30 4.07 -4.35
N LEU A 209 -25.23 4.65 -3.77
CA LEU A 209 -25.25 5.17 -2.41
C LEU A 209 -25.50 6.67 -2.37
N SER A 210 -26.44 7.10 -1.50
CA SER A 210 -26.61 8.51 -1.18
C SER A 210 -25.41 9.05 -0.40
N LYS A 211 -25.20 10.38 -0.46
CA LYS A 211 -24.11 11.05 0.27
C LYS A 211 -24.15 10.77 1.77
N ALA A 212 -25.34 10.81 2.38
CA ALA A 212 -25.52 10.52 3.80
C ALA A 212 -25.06 9.09 4.16
N VAL A 213 -25.40 8.11 3.32
CA VAL A 213 -24.98 6.71 3.52
C VAL A 213 -23.46 6.55 3.37
N LYS A 214 -22.84 7.24 2.39
CA LYS A 214 -21.37 7.25 2.25
C LYS A 214 -20.69 7.84 3.48
N LEU A 215 -21.17 8.98 3.99
CA LEU A 215 -20.63 9.62 5.18
C LEU A 215 -20.76 8.72 6.42
N ALA A 216 -21.93 8.10 6.63
CA ALA A 216 -22.15 7.17 7.73
C ALA A 216 -21.24 5.94 7.64
N LEU A 217 -21.08 5.37 6.43
CA LEU A 217 -20.15 4.27 6.18
C LEU A 217 -18.71 4.66 6.53
N MET A 218 -18.21 5.77 5.99
CA MET A 218 -16.83 6.21 6.24
C MET A 218 -16.57 6.49 7.72
N LYS A 219 -17.52 7.15 8.41
CA LYS A 219 -17.46 7.37 9.85
C LYS A 219 -17.33 6.05 10.61
N ASN A 220 -18.16 5.07 10.29
CA ASN A 220 -18.13 3.75 10.92
C ASN A 220 -16.78 3.05 10.68
N LEU A 221 -16.30 3.00 9.43
CA LEU A 221 -15.01 2.36 9.11
C LEU A 221 -13.83 3.03 9.84
N VAL A 222 -13.83 4.37 9.96
CA VAL A 222 -12.82 5.11 10.71
C VAL A 222 -12.88 4.79 12.20
N GLN A 223 -14.07 4.79 12.80
CA GLN A 223 -14.23 4.45 14.21
C GLN A 223 -13.79 3.01 14.49
N GLN A 224 -14.13 2.05 13.63
CA GLN A 224 -13.66 0.67 13.76
C GLN A 224 -12.13 0.55 13.63
N ALA A 225 -11.49 1.29 12.72
CA ALA A 225 -10.04 1.29 12.62
C ALA A 225 -9.35 1.87 13.88
N CYS A 226 -10.02 2.80 14.57
CA CYS A 226 -9.56 3.44 15.80
C CYS A 226 -10.00 2.71 17.10
N SER A 227 -10.74 1.60 17.02
CA SER A 227 -11.16 0.83 18.20
C SER A 227 -10.09 -0.14 18.69
N LEU A 228 -9.03 -0.36 17.91
CA LEU A 228 -7.94 -1.28 18.27
C LEU A 228 -7.04 -0.72 19.37
N MET A 229 -6.88 -1.53 20.41
CA MET A 229 -5.90 -1.36 21.48
C MET A 229 -4.79 -2.39 21.31
N ILE A 230 -3.57 -1.97 21.61
CA ILE A 230 -2.38 -2.80 21.48
C ILE A 230 -1.56 -2.81 22.76
N SER A 231 -1.10 -4.00 23.12
CA SER A 231 -0.04 -4.22 24.09
C SER A 231 1.11 -4.94 23.39
N ILE A 232 2.33 -4.45 23.57
CA ILE A 232 3.54 -4.96 22.93
C ILE A 232 4.53 -5.29 24.03
N ASP A 233 5.06 -6.50 24.00
CA ASP A 233 6.25 -6.88 24.73
C ASP A 233 7.32 -7.26 23.70
N TRP A 234 8.29 -6.37 23.51
CA TRP A 234 9.30 -6.50 22.47
C TRP A 234 10.67 -6.77 23.08
N PRO A 235 11.28 -7.94 22.82
CA PRO A 235 12.58 -8.28 23.36
C PRO A 235 13.67 -7.45 22.70
N GLN A 236 14.83 -7.34 23.38
CA GLN A 236 16.00 -6.69 22.81
C GLN A 236 16.43 -7.35 21.50
N GLN A 237 16.68 -6.54 20.46
CA GLN A 237 17.11 -7.03 19.15
C GLN A 237 18.32 -6.24 18.66
N GLY A 238 19.48 -6.88 18.66
CA GLY A 238 20.74 -6.25 18.29
C GLY A 238 21.03 -5.05 19.20
N GLN A 239 21.10 -3.85 18.61
CA GLN A 239 21.36 -2.59 19.32
C GLN A 239 20.09 -1.90 19.85
N VAL A 240 18.90 -2.33 19.38
CA VAL A 240 17.63 -1.78 19.85
C VAL A 240 17.26 -2.45 21.16
N LYS A 241 17.16 -1.66 22.23
CA LYS A 241 16.76 -2.12 23.57
C LYS A 241 15.34 -2.70 23.53
N GLY A 242 15.08 -3.68 24.40
CA GLY A 242 13.72 -4.18 24.60
C GLY A 242 12.83 -3.08 25.18
N PHE A 243 11.53 -3.14 24.86
CA PHE A 243 10.54 -2.19 25.32
C PHE A 243 9.19 -2.87 25.48
N SER A 244 8.34 -2.28 26.32
CA SER A 244 6.97 -2.75 26.52
C SER A 244 6.01 -1.57 26.43
N VAL A 245 4.87 -1.79 25.77
CA VAL A 245 3.75 -0.85 25.65
C VAL A 245 2.52 -1.57 26.15
N THR A 246 1.78 -0.98 27.09
CA THR A 246 0.59 -1.62 27.68
C THR A 246 -0.65 -0.80 27.39
N GLY A 247 -1.67 -1.42 26.80
CA GLY A 247 -3.00 -0.82 26.66
C GLY A 247 -3.03 0.52 25.93
N SER A 248 -2.26 0.66 24.85
CA SER A 248 -2.22 1.89 24.05
C SER A 248 -3.18 1.78 22.86
N ARG A 249 -3.82 2.88 22.44
CA ARG A 249 -4.57 2.92 21.18
C ARG A 249 -3.61 2.73 20.01
N LEU A 250 -3.98 1.90 19.04
CA LEU A 250 -3.21 1.78 17.80
C LEU A 250 -3.31 3.07 16.98
N TRP A 251 -4.54 3.56 16.83
CA TRP A 251 -4.89 4.84 16.23
C TRP A 251 -5.78 5.61 17.19
N GLU A 252 -5.38 6.82 17.51
CA GLU A 252 -6.17 7.70 18.35
C GLU A 252 -6.97 8.65 17.46
N LEU A 253 -8.30 8.53 17.53
CA LEU A 253 -9.21 9.47 16.90
C LEU A 253 -9.28 10.72 17.76
N VAL A 254 -8.63 11.79 17.33
CA VAL A 254 -8.56 13.05 18.09
C VAL A 254 -9.88 13.79 18.02
N SER A 255 -10.43 13.96 16.82
CA SER A 255 -11.72 14.62 16.61
C SER A 255 -12.40 14.21 15.31
N ILE A 256 -13.73 14.36 15.27
CA ILE A 256 -14.56 14.25 14.07
C ILE A 256 -15.28 15.59 13.88
N GLN A 257 -14.85 16.34 12.87
CA GLN A 257 -15.51 17.57 12.47
C GLN A 257 -16.66 17.27 11.51
N HIS A 258 -17.85 17.74 11.84
CA HIS A 258 -19.05 17.55 11.03
C HIS A 258 -19.34 18.86 10.29
N HIS A 259 -19.31 18.81 8.95
CA HIS A 259 -19.56 19.97 8.11
C HIS A 259 -21.04 20.01 7.75
N PHE A 260 -21.73 21.08 8.14
CA PHE A 260 -23.16 21.25 7.87
C PHE A 260 -23.40 22.33 6.82
N GLN A 261 -24.47 22.19 6.07
CA GLN A 261 -24.99 23.19 5.16
C GLN A 261 -26.41 23.53 5.59
N GLU A 262 -26.67 24.82 5.79
CA GLU A 262 -27.98 25.33 6.16
C GLU A 262 -28.74 25.74 4.89
N ASP A 263 -30.03 25.40 4.82
CA ASP A 263 -30.93 25.89 3.78
C ASP A 263 -31.60 27.22 4.18
N GLU A 264 -32.42 27.77 3.27
CA GLU A 264 -33.15 29.03 3.51
C GLU A 264 -34.21 28.92 4.63
N LEU A 265 -34.54 27.70 5.07
CA LEU A 265 -35.49 27.42 6.15
C LEU A 265 -34.78 27.18 7.50
N GLY A 266 -33.45 27.30 7.56
CA GLY A 266 -32.65 27.06 8.76
C GLY A 266 -32.37 25.58 9.05
N CYS A 267 -32.70 24.67 8.14
CA CYS A 267 -32.46 23.24 8.28
C CYS A 267 -31.00 22.91 7.94
N LYS A 268 -30.31 22.25 8.86
CA LYS A 268 -28.89 21.86 8.72
C LYS A 268 -28.76 20.44 8.19
N TYR A 269 -28.07 20.29 7.06
CA TYR A 269 -27.77 19.01 6.42
C TYR A 269 -26.28 18.69 6.55
N LEU A 270 -25.94 17.47 6.97
CA LEU A 270 -24.55 17.02 7.02
C LEU A 270 -24.01 16.84 5.58
N VAL A 271 -22.98 17.61 5.23
CA VAL A 271 -22.40 17.65 3.89
C VAL A 271 -20.96 17.17 3.81
N GLY A 272 -20.31 16.90 4.94
CA GLY A 272 -18.93 16.40 4.94
C GLY A 272 -18.47 15.99 6.33
N LEU A 273 -17.34 15.29 6.37
CA LEU A 273 -16.69 14.87 7.61
C LEU A 273 -15.19 15.06 7.47
N THR A 274 -14.55 15.59 8.51
CA THR A 274 -13.10 15.62 8.61
C THR A 274 -12.67 14.90 9.88
N PHE A 275 -11.70 14.01 9.75
CA PHE A 275 -11.17 13.20 10.84
C PHE A 275 -9.75 13.64 11.14
N LYS A 276 -9.46 13.91 12.42
CA LYS A 276 -8.09 14.10 12.92
C LYS A 276 -7.66 12.84 13.65
N VAL A 277 -6.55 12.27 13.22
CA VAL A 277 -6.05 11.00 13.73
C VAL A 277 -4.58 11.14 14.10
N ARG A 278 -4.18 10.49 15.19
CA ARG A 278 -2.81 10.40 15.67
C ARG A 278 -2.40 8.93 15.81
N ALA A 279 -1.14 8.61 15.51
CA ALA A 279 -0.64 7.26 15.73
C ALA A 279 -0.36 7.03 17.22
N GLY A 280 -0.62 5.81 17.70
CA GLY A 280 -0.27 5.43 19.07
C GLY A 280 1.23 5.38 19.35
N ILE A 281 1.56 5.06 20.60
CA ILE A 281 2.95 4.97 21.11
C ILE A 281 3.79 3.97 20.33
N TRP A 282 3.18 2.93 19.75
CA TRP A 282 3.86 1.96 18.89
C TRP A 282 4.69 2.63 17.78
N ALA A 283 4.24 3.78 17.26
CA ALA A 283 4.90 4.47 16.18
C ALA A 283 6.26 5.06 16.59
N GLN A 284 6.46 5.37 17.87
CA GLN A 284 7.76 5.79 18.41
C GLN A 284 8.83 4.70 18.27
N HIS A 285 8.42 3.43 18.33
CA HIS A 285 9.33 2.29 18.28
C HIS A 285 9.49 1.73 16.87
N PHE A 286 8.46 1.81 16.03
CA PHE A 286 8.42 1.17 14.71
C PHE A 286 8.44 2.13 13.50
N LEU A 287 8.25 3.44 13.73
CA LEU A 287 8.16 4.48 12.70
C LEU A 287 9.09 5.68 12.97
N ASN A 288 10.09 5.53 13.83
CA ASN A 288 11.01 6.62 14.17
C ASN A 288 12.23 6.66 13.24
N LYS A 289 12.20 7.58 12.25
CA LYS A 289 13.28 7.79 11.27
C LYS A 289 14.62 8.18 11.93
N GLN A 290 14.58 9.03 12.95
CA GLN A 290 15.78 9.50 13.66
C GLN A 290 16.36 8.36 14.51
N GLY A 291 15.51 7.70 15.29
CA GLY A 291 15.92 6.57 16.12
C GLY A 291 16.47 5.40 15.30
N CYS A 292 15.98 5.17 14.09
CA CYS A 292 16.55 4.17 13.19
C CYS A 292 17.99 4.53 12.75
N LYS A 293 18.28 5.81 12.45
CA LYS A 293 19.63 6.27 12.14
C LYS A 293 20.57 6.09 13.34
N GLU A 294 20.07 6.30 14.54
CA GLU A 294 20.78 6.14 15.81
C GLU A 294 20.81 4.69 16.33
N ARG A 295 20.16 3.75 15.62
CA ARG A 295 19.98 2.34 16.01
C ARG A 295 19.23 2.12 17.33
N THR A 296 18.39 3.07 17.72
CA THR A 296 17.54 3.03 18.92
C THR A 296 16.09 2.61 18.63
N ALA A 297 15.65 2.65 17.37
CA ALA A 297 14.29 2.28 16.96
C ALA A 297 14.24 1.62 15.57
N PHE A 298 13.12 0.98 15.24
CA PHE A 298 12.87 0.39 13.93
C PHE A 298 12.22 1.39 12.98
N TYR A 299 12.44 1.20 11.68
CA TYR A 299 11.74 1.91 10.62
C TYR A 299 11.50 0.96 9.45
N GLN A 300 10.29 0.41 9.36
CA GLN A 300 9.88 -0.53 8.31
C GLN A 300 8.71 0.04 7.50
N TYR A 301 8.92 0.18 6.20
CA TYR A 301 7.91 0.72 5.29
C TYR A 301 7.79 -0.13 4.02
N GLY A 302 6.69 0.08 3.27
CA GLY A 302 6.43 -0.54 1.97
C GLY A 302 5.78 0.40 1.01
N SER A 303 5.31 -0.16 -0.11
CA SER A 303 4.45 0.51 -1.05
C SER A 303 3.01 0.04 -0.85
N LEU A 304 2.09 0.98 -0.62
CA LEU A 304 0.65 0.75 -0.58
C LEU A 304 0.10 1.10 -1.96
N PRO A 305 -0.43 0.13 -2.72
CA PRO A 305 -1.05 0.38 -4.02
C PRO A 305 -2.46 0.92 -3.84
N LYS A 306 -2.83 1.96 -4.61
CA LYS A 306 -4.19 2.50 -4.61
C LYS A 306 -5.21 1.47 -5.10
N SER A 307 -4.82 0.68 -6.11
CA SER A 307 -5.67 -0.36 -6.70
C SER A 307 -6.12 -1.40 -5.67
N LEU A 308 -5.25 -1.76 -4.72
CA LEU A 308 -5.57 -2.67 -3.62
C LEU A 308 -6.81 -2.21 -2.86
N LEU A 309 -6.81 -0.95 -2.41
CA LEU A 309 -7.90 -0.37 -1.62
C LEU A 309 -9.22 -0.44 -2.39
N THR A 310 -9.21 -0.04 -3.67
CA THR A 310 -10.40 -0.06 -4.52
C THR A 310 -10.89 -1.48 -4.82
N THR A 311 -9.97 -2.43 -5.02
CA THR A 311 -10.33 -3.81 -5.31
C THR A 311 -10.95 -4.49 -4.09
N VAL A 312 -10.35 -4.34 -2.90
CA VAL A 312 -10.93 -4.87 -1.65
C VAL A 312 -12.34 -4.32 -1.43
N MET A 313 -12.55 -3.03 -1.66
CA MET A 313 -13.87 -2.39 -1.57
C MET A 313 -14.91 -2.98 -2.54
N SER A 314 -14.48 -3.55 -3.66
CA SER A 314 -15.36 -4.17 -4.66
C SER A 314 -15.68 -5.65 -4.36
N ILE A 315 -14.72 -6.41 -3.82
CA ILE A 315 -14.85 -7.87 -3.70
C ILE A 315 -15.23 -8.36 -2.30
N TRP A 316 -15.10 -7.53 -1.24
CA TRP A 316 -15.18 -7.99 0.15
C TRP A 316 -16.43 -8.78 0.54
N GLN A 317 -17.60 -8.53 -0.08
CA GLN A 317 -18.84 -9.26 0.22
C GLN A 317 -18.91 -10.63 -0.45
N GLN A 318 -18.50 -10.71 -1.71
CA GLN A 318 -18.65 -11.91 -2.54
C GLN A 318 -17.44 -12.83 -2.40
N HIS A 319 -16.25 -12.26 -2.23
CA HIS A 319 -14.96 -12.93 -2.19
C HIS A 319 -14.15 -12.45 -0.98
N GLU A 320 -14.70 -12.70 0.21
CA GLU A 320 -14.05 -12.36 1.48
C GLU A 320 -12.67 -13.03 1.60
N GLY A 321 -12.52 -14.28 1.16
CA GLY A 321 -11.25 -15.00 1.17
C GLY A 321 -10.20 -14.32 0.28
N ALA A 322 -10.58 -13.93 -0.94
CA ALA A 322 -9.71 -13.16 -1.83
C ALA A 322 -9.29 -11.82 -1.21
N ALA A 323 -10.22 -11.06 -0.62
CA ALA A 323 -9.90 -9.80 0.05
C ALA A 323 -8.88 -9.97 1.20
N ARG A 324 -9.07 -10.99 2.04
CA ARG A 324 -8.13 -11.33 3.13
C ARG A 324 -6.75 -11.71 2.59
N LEU A 325 -6.70 -12.51 1.52
CA LEU A 325 -5.45 -12.89 0.87
C LEU A 325 -4.73 -11.69 0.27
N MET A 326 -5.43 -10.77 -0.40
CA MET A 326 -4.83 -9.53 -0.94
C MET A 326 -4.18 -8.70 0.17
N LEU A 327 -4.90 -8.48 1.27
CA LEU A 327 -4.39 -7.73 2.42
C LEU A 327 -3.19 -8.42 3.06
N TRP A 328 -3.20 -9.75 3.15
CA TRP A 328 -2.09 -10.52 3.71
C TRP A 328 -0.86 -10.55 2.79
N LEU A 329 -1.05 -10.70 1.48
CA LEU A 329 0.01 -10.70 0.48
C LEU A 329 0.75 -9.35 0.41
N LEU A 330 0.06 -8.23 0.67
CA LEU A 330 0.69 -6.90 0.78
C LEU A 330 1.88 -6.88 1.74
N PHE A 331 1.81 -7.59 2.86
CA PHE A 331 2.89 -7.66 3.83
C PHE A 331 3.91 -8.75 3.51
N LYS A 332 3.45 -9.85 2.92
CA LYS A 332 4.32 -10.98 2.58
C LYS A 332 5.29 -10.65 1.47
N THR A 333 4.85 -10.04 0.38
CA THR A 333 5.62 -9.72 -0.85
C THR A 333 6.95 -8.97 -0.62
N LYS A 334 7.18 -8.43 0.57
CA LYS A 334 8.45 -7.81 1.00
C LYS A 334 9.56 -8.78 1.37
N MET A 335 9.24 -10.03 1.63
CA MET A 335 10.20 -11.06 2.05
C MET A 335 11.00 -11.68 0.88
N GLY A 336 10.88 -11.11 -0.33
CA GLY A 336 11.58 -11.54 -1.56
C GLY A 336 10.63 -11.95 -2.69
N LYS A 337 11.15 -12.07 -3.93
CA LYS A 337 10.37 -12.43 -5.13
C LYS A 337 9.89 -13.89 -5.13
N GLU A 338 10.66 -14.81 -4.57
CA GLU A 338 10.29 -16.23 -4.46
C GLU A 338 9.81 -16.56 -3.05
N GLN A 339 8.50 -16.56 -2.84
CA GLN A 339 7.88 -16.93 -1.57
C GLN A 339 7.04 -18.17 -1.73
N ARG A 340 7.66 -19.29 -1.42
CA ARG A 340 7.00 -20.59 -1.41
C ARG A 340 6.01 -20.63 -0.25
N ILE A 341 4.72 -20.54 -0.57
CA ILE A 341 3.62 -20.57 0.39
C ILE A 341 2.86 -21.88 0.20
N THR A 342 2.54 -22.57 1.29
CA THR A 342 1.72 -23.78 1.22
C THR A 342 0.25 -23.39 1.08
N VAL A 343 -0.51 -24.18 0.30
CA VAL A 343 -1.96 -23.97 0.13
C VAL A 343 -2.72 -23.96 1.47
N PRO A 344 -2.44 -24.84 2.46
CA PRO A 344 -3.07 -24.75 3.77
C PRO A 344 -2.87 -23.40 4.46
N THR A 345 -1.71 -22.76 4.29
CA THR A 345 -1.45 -21.43 4.86
C THR A 345 -2.37 -20.38 4.25
N LEU A 346 -2.55 -20.40 2.92
CA LEU A 346 -3.46 -19.49 2.23
C LEU A 346 -4.91 -19.74 2.65
N MET A 347 -5.34 -20.99 2.71
CA MET A 347 -6.68 -21.33 3.17
C MET A 347 -6.92 -20.89 4.61
N ARG A 348 -5.92 -21.00 5.50
CA ARG A 348 -6.03 -20.58 6.90
C ARG A 348 -6.23 -19.07 7.01
N VAL A 349 -5.47 -18.31 6.23
CA VAL A 349 -5.61 -16.84 6.16
C VAL A 349 -6.96 -16.43 5.56
N ALA A 350 -7.40 -17.11 4.50
CA ALA A 350 -8.64 -16.78 3.82
C ALA A 350 -9.88 -17.15 4.64
N TYR A 351 -9.90 -18.33 5.26
CA TYR A 351 -11.13 -18.94 5.79
C TYR A 351 -11.07 -19.34 7.27
N GLY A 352 -9.90 -19.28 7.90
CA GLY A 352 -9.69 -19.72 9.29
C GLY A 352 -9.43 -21.21 9.43
N GLU A 353 -8.87 -21.61 10.58
CA GLU A 353 -8.48 -22.99 10.86
C GLU A 353 -9.68 -23.92 11.08
N GLU A 354 -10.77 -23.41 11.64
CA GLU A 354 -11.97 -24.19 11.94
C GLU A 354 -12.62 -24.75 10.67
N LYS A 355 -12.76 -23.91 9.62
CA LYS A 355 -13.31 -24.35 8.32
C LYS A 355 -12.46 -25.42 7.67
N ILE A 356 -11.13 -25.32 7.78
CA ILE A 356 -10.21 -26.34 7.27
C ILE A 356 -10.39 -27.65 8.05
N THR A 357 -10.45 -27.57 9.38
CA THR A 357 -10.65 -28.73 10.26
C THR A 357 -11.97 -29.44 9.96
N LEU A 358 -13.04 -28.68 9.72
CA LEU A 358 -14.34 -29.21 9.32
C LEU A 358 -14.27 -29.89 7.94
N ALA A 359 -13.57 -29.30 6.97
CA ALA A 359 -13.37 -29.87 5.64
C ALA A 359 -12.55 -31.18 5.65
N PHE A 360 -11.67 -31.39 6.63
CA PHE A 360 -11.02 -32.69 6.82
C PHE A 360 -12.03 -33.78 7.22
N ARG A 361 -12.98 -33.44 8.10
CA ARG A 361 -13.98 -34.38 8.64
C ARG A 361 -15.16 -34.62 7.71
N GLN A 362 -15.66 -33.58 7.05
CA GLN A 362 -16.91 -33.60 6.29
C GLN A 362 -16.67 -33.41 4.78
N ARG A 363 -17.18 -34.35 3.97
CA ARG A 363 -16.98 -34.34 2.52
C ARG A 363 -17.64 -33.15 1.82
N GLU A 364 -18.83 -32.74 2.25
CA GLU A 364 -19.55 -31.64 1.58
C GLU A 364 -18.88 -30.28 1.88
N GLU A 365 -18.48 -30.04 3.12
CA GLU A 365 -17.71 -28.85 3.50
C GLU A 365 -16.37 -28.78 2.76
N ARG A 366 -15.71 -29.92 2.56
CA ARG A 366 -14.52 -30.02 1.72
C ARG A 366 -14.75 -29.55 0.28
N LYS A 367 -15.84 -30.01 -0.36
CA LYS A 367 -16.18 -29.62 -1.74
C LYS A 367 -16.49 -28.12 -1.82
N ARG A 368 -17.25 -27.61 -0.86
CA ARG A 368 -17.60 -26.17 -0.79
C ARG A 368 -16.34 -25.32 -0.65
N LEU A 369 -15.50 -25.62 0.35
CA LEU A 369 -14.27 -24.88 0.61
C LEU A 369 -13.31 -24.92 -0.57
N LEU A 370 -13.16 -26.08 -1.24
CA LEU A 370 -12.32 -26.20 -2.43
C LEU A 370 -12.82 -25.29 -3.56
N ARG A 371 -14.12 -25.32 -3.87
CA ARG A 371 -14.71 -24.46 -4.91
C ARG A 371 -14.51 -22.99 -4.60
N THR A 372 -14.77 -22.58 -3.35
CA THR A 372 -14.56 -21.19 -2.92
C THR A 372 -13.10 -20.78 -3.04
N PHE A 373 -12.16 -21.65 -2.65
CA PHE A 373 -10.73 -21.38 -2.77
C PHE A 373 -10.25 -21.24 -4.22
N GLU A 374 -10.68 -22.14 -5.10
CA GLU A 374 -10.33 -22.07 -6.52
C GLU A 374 -10.91 -20.80 -7.18
N HIS A 375 -12.13 -20.43 -6.81
CA HIS A 375 -12.78 -19.19 -7.26
C HIS A 375 -12.08 -17.94 -6.73
N ASP A 376 -11.71 -17.90 -5.44
CA ASP A 376 -11.01 -16.76 -4.86
C ASP A 376 -9.60 -16.59 -5.47
N LEU A 377 -8.91 -17.68 -5.84
CA LEU A 377 -7.66 -17.60 -6.61
C LEU A 377 -7.88 -17.05 -8.02
N GLU A 378 -9.00 -17.37 -8.66
CA GLU A 378 -9.39 -16.80 -9.97
C GLU A 378 -9.60 -15.29 -9.86
N VAL A 379 -10.28 -14.83 -8.81
CA VAL A 379 -10.51 -13.41 -8.54
C VAL A 379 -9.16 -12.70 -8.33
N LEU A 380 -8.23 -13.28 -7.57
CA LEU A 380 -6.88 -12.72 -7.42
C LEU A 380 -6.18 -12.60 -8.77
N ASN A 381 -6.25 -13.64 -9.61
CA ASN A 381 -5.66 -13.63 -10.95
C ASN A 381 -6.28 -12.55 -11.86
N HIS A 382 -7.61 -12.37 -11.82
CA HIS A 382 -8.33 -11.33 -12.56
C HIS A 382 -7.84 -9.92 -12.20
N TYR A 383 -7.56 -9.65 -10.92
CA TYR A 383 -6.99 -8.38 -10.44
C TYR A 383 -5.46 -8.30 -10.59
N GLY A 384 -4.85 -9.25 -11.30
CA GLY A 384 -3.43 -9.24 -11.66
C GLY A 384 -2.48 -9.81 -10.60
N MET A 385 -2.98 -10.47 -9.55
CA MET A 385 -2.15 -11.28 -8.64
C MET A 385 -2.13 -12.74 -9.12
N LYS A 386 -1.24 -13.04 -10.06
CA LYS A 386 -1.23 -14.35 -10.72
C LYS A 386 -0.47 -15.38 -9.87
N PRO A 387 -1.09 -16.49 -9.43
CA PRO A 387 -0.38 -17.51 -8.66
C PRO A 387 0.55 -18.34 -9.57
N CYS A 388 1.83 -18.42 -9.21
CA CYS A 388 2.78 -19.32 -9.85
C CYS A 388 2.74 -20.69 -9.14
N PHE A 389 2.03 -21.66 -9.70
CA PHE A 389 1.89 -22.99 -9.11
C PHE A 389 3.22 -23.78 -9.14
N ASP A 390 3.55 -24.46 -8.05
CA ASP A 390 4.72 -25.35 -8.01
C ASP A 390 4.47 -26.59 -8.89
N PRO A 391 5.25 -26.83 -9.95
CA PRO A 391 5.01 -27.95 -10.87
C PRO A 391 5.11 -29.32 -10.19
N VAL A 392 5.85 -29.43 -9.07
CA VAL A 392 6.03 -30.69 -8.35
C VAL A 392 4.88 -30.95 -7.39
N THR A 393 4.58 -29.98 -6.52
CA THR A 393 3.59 -30.18 -5.45
C THR A 393 2.17 -29.75 -5.84
N TYR A 394 2.03 -28.89 -6.85
CA TYR A 394 0.76 -28.40 -7.40
C TYR A 394 0.68 -28.64 -8.92
N PRO A 395 0.72 -29.90 -9.38
CA PRO A 395 0.72 -30.23 -10.82
C PRO A 395 -0.61 -29.87 -11.51
N PRO A 396 -0.62 -29.72 -12.85
CA PRO A 396 -1.83 -29.39 -13.63
C PRO A 396 -3.04 -30.29 -13.34
N ALA A 397 -2.84 -31.56 -12.98
CA ALA A 397 -3.93 -32.48 -12.64
C ALA A 397 -4.82 -32.01 -11.47
N ILE A 398 -4.26 -31.26 -10.51
CA ILE A 398 -5.00 -30.76 -9.34
C ILE A 398 -5.25 -29.24 -9.36
N GLN A 399 -4.73 -28.52 -10.36
CA GLN A 399 -4.97 -27.09 -10.57
C GLN A 399 -6.44 -26.79 -10.89
N PRO A 400 -6.91 -25.56 -10.57
CA PRO A 400 -8.26 -25.14 -10.92
C PRO A 400 -8.44 -25.08 -12.45
N LEU A 401 -9.67 -25.27 -12.92
CA LEU A 401 -9.95 -25.33 -14.36
C LEU A 401 -9.52 -24.04 -15.07
N TRP A 402 -9.83 -22.87 -14.50
CA TRP A 402 -9.47 -21.57 -15.08
C TRP A 402 -7.98 -21.42 -15.33
N ALA A 403 -7.10 -22.04 -14.51
CA ALA A 403 -5.66 -21.97 -14.70
C ALA A 403 -5.20 -22.78 -15.91
N LYS A 404 -5.89 -23.89 -16.21
CA LYS A 404 -5.59 -24.73 -17.36
C LYS A 404 -6.15 -24.16 -18.66
N LEU A 405 -7.20 -23.34 -18.58
CA LEU A 405 -7.81 -22.68 -19.74
C LEU A 405 -6.92 -21.56 -20.32
N VAL A 406 -5.96 -21.04 -19.55
CA VAL A 406 -5.04 -19.98 -20.01
C VAL A 406 -4.14 -20.45 -21.15
N ASP A 407 -3.85 -21.76 -21.21
CA ASP A 407 -2.99 -22.34 -22.22
C ASP A 407 -3.73 -22.68 -23.54
N ILE A 408 -5.02 -22.33 -23.66
CA ILE A 408 -5.79 -22.52 -24.88
C ILE A 408 -5.36 -21.45 -25.91
N PRO A 409 -4.93 -21.84 -27.12
CA PRO A 409 -4.59 -20.89 -28.18
C PRO A 409 -5.77 -19.98 -28.52
N GLU A 410 -5.49 -18.70 -28.79
CA GLU A 410 -6.51 -17.75 -29.28
C GLU A 410 -6.82 -17.95 -30.76
N ASP A 411 -5.89 -18.55 -31.51
CA ASP A 411 -6.07 -18.85 -32.93
C ASP A 411 -7.09 -19.99 -33.11
N PRO A 412 -8.11 -19.84 -33.99
CA PRO A 412 -9.16 -20.84 -34.17
C PRO A 412 -8.66 -22.20 -34.63
N ASP A 413 -7.64 -22.25 -35.50
CA ASP A 413 -7.12 -23.50 -36.05
C ASP A 413 -6.26 -24.23 -35.00
N GLU A 414 -5.44 -23.49 -34.26
CA GLU A 414 -4.66 -24.03 -33.14
C GLU A 414 -5.57 -24.49 -31.98
N ALA A 415 -6.65 -23.75 -31.69
CA ALA A 415 -7.64 -24.13 -30.68
C ALA A 415 -8.41 -25.39 -31.10
N LEU A 416 -8.77 -25.53 -32.38
CA LEU A 416 -9.42 -26.73 -32.91
C LEU A 416 -8.51 -27.95 -32.78
N GLU A 417 -7.23 -27.80 -33.14
CA GLU A 417 -6.22 -28.86 -32.97
C GLU A 417 -6.04 -29.24 -31.50
N PHE A 418 -6.03 -28.25 -30.59
CA PHE A 418 -6.00 -28.49 -29.14
C PHE A 418 -7.18 -29.35 -28.67
N TRP A 419 -8.41 -29.02 -29.05
CA TRP A 419 -9.59 -29.78 -28.63
C TRP A 419 -9.68 -31.17 -29.26
N MET A 420 -9.22 -31.33 -30.51
CA MET A 420 -9.10 -32.64 -31.15
C MET A 420 -8.13 -33.56 -30.39
N ASN A 421 -7.00 -33.01 -29.96
CA ASN A 421 -6.01 -33.72 -29.16
C ASN A 421 -6.50 -34.03 -27.73
N ASP A 422 -7.17 -33.07 -27.07
CA ASP A 422 -7.75 -33.29 -25.73
C ASP A 422 -8.82 -34.38 -25.73
N GLY A 423 -9.69 -34.40 -26.75
CA GLY A 423 -10.74 -35.40 -26.91
C GLY A 423 -10.22 -36.82 -27.12
N GLY A 424 -9.02 -36.96 -27.70
CA GLY A 424 -8.34 -38.24 -27.97
C GLY A 424 -7.45 -38.75 -26.81
N ASN A 425 -7.16 -37.93 -25.81
CA ASN A 425 -6.31 -38.30 -24.67
C ASN A 425 -7.05 -39.13 -23.61
N THR A 426 -6.30 -39.91 -22.84
CA THR A 426 -6.83 -40.73 -21.72
C THR A 426 -7.34 -39.87 -20.54
N SER A 427 -6.88 -38.62 -20.44
CA SER A 427 -7.37 -37.62 -19.48
C SER A 427 -7.68 -36.33 -20.22
N ARG A 428 -8.93 -35.87 -20.14
CA ARG A 428 -9.41 -34.63 -20.73
C ARG A 428 -9.23 -33.46 -19.79
N LEU A 429 -9.20 -32.26 -20.34
CA LEU A 429 -9.11 -31.01 -19.59
C LEU A 429 -10.24 -30.86 -18.55
N THR A 430 -11.44 -31.29 -18.93
CA THR A 430 -12.67 -31.20 -18.11
C THR A 430 -12.90 -32.38 -17.18
N ASP A 431 -11.98 -33.35 -17.14
CA ASP A 431 -12.15 -34.53 -16.29
C ASP A 431 -12.13 -34.19 -14.80
N ILE A 432 -12.80 -35.03 -14.01
CA ILE A 432 -12.84 -34.89 -12.56
C ILE A 432 -11.43 -35.06 -12.02
N GLY A 433 -11.01 -34.14 -11.13
CA GLY A 433 -9.70 -34.20 -10.49
C GLY A 433 -9.41 -35.55 -9.80
N PRO A 434 -8.12 -35.90 -9.63
CA PRO A 434 -7.71 -37.23 -9.18
C PRO A 434 -8.25 -37.58 -7.78
N ARG A 435 -8.39 -38.89 -7.50
CA ARG A 435 -8.72 -39.37 -6.15
C ARG A 435 -7.69 -38.84 -5.16
N GLY A 436 -8.17 -38.31 -4.04
CA GLY A 436 -7.29 -37.71 -3.03
C GLY A 436 -6.80 -36.29 -3.38
N LYS A 437 -7.38 -35.60 -4.38
CA LYS A 437 -7.09 -34.19 -4.72
C LYS A 437 -6.89 -33.30 -3.49
N TRP A 438 -7.76 -33.42 -2.49
CA TRP A 438 -7.65 -32.67 -1.24
C TRP A 438 -6.33 -32.89 -0.50
N ASN A 439 -5.89 -34.13 -0.33
CA ASN A 439 -4.64 -34.43 0.37
C ASN A 439 -3.43 -33.95 -0.43
N LEU A 440 -3.49 -34.04 -1.77
CA LEU A 440 -2.46 -33.48 -2.64
C LEU A 440 -2.41 -31.95 -2.49
N LEU A 441 -3.57 -31.29 -2.52
CA LEU A 441 -3.69 -29.85 -2.36
C LEU A 441 -3.18 -29.37 -0.98
N MET A 442 -3.42 -30.12 0.09
CA MET A 442 -2.90 -29.79 1.42
C MET A 442 -1.37 -29.87 1.51
N ASN A 443 -0.72 -30.57 0.57
CA ASN A 443 0.74 -30.61 0.45
C ASN A 443 1.27 -29.68 -0.66
N ALA A 444 0.37 -29.07 -1.43
CA ALA A 444 0.69 -28.23 -2.57
C ALA A 444 1.24 -26.86 -2.15
N ARG A 445 2.03 -26.26 -3.04
CA ARG A 445 2.68 -24.98 -2.84
C ARG A 445 2.43 -24.05 -4.03
N ILE A 446 2.39 -22.76 -3.73
CA ILE A 446 2.46 -21.68 -4.69
C ILE A 446 3.85 -21.05 -4.52
N LEU A 447 4.63 -20.97 -5.59
CA LEU A 447 6.03 -20.52 -5.57
C LEU A 447 6.16 -19.01 -5.36
N ALA A 448 5.25 -18.25 -5.96
CA ALA A 448 5.17 -16.80 -5.90
C ALA A 448 3.80 -16.33 -6.41
N PHE A 449 3.54 -15.04 -6.26
CA PHE A 449 2.48 -14.35 -7.00
C PHE A 449 3.13 -13.28 -7.86
N ASP A 450 2.86 -13.29 -9.16
CA ASP A 450 3.19 -12.16 -10.03
C ASP A 450 2.25 -11.02 -9.69
N LEU A 451 2.80 -9.86 -9.35
CA LEU A 451 2.04 -8.71 -8.87
C LEU A 451 1.91 -7.65 -9.98
N PRO A 452 0.85 -6.83 -9.95
CA PRO A 452 0.75 -5.69 -10.85
C PRO A 452 1.90 -4.69 -10.62
N PRO A 453 2.33 -3.94 -11.66
CA PRO A 453 3.49 -3.04 -11.56
C PRO A 453 3.35 -1.94 -10.50
N ASP A 454 2.11 -1.55 -10.16
CA ASP A 454 1.84 -0.56 -9.11
C ASP A 454 2.15 -1.09 -7.69
N TRP A 455 2.32 -2.41 -7.53
CA TRP A 455 2.78 -3.06 -6.30
C TRP A 455 4.31 -3.16 -6.21
N GLU A 456 5.02 -3.11 -7.33
CA GLU A 456 6.45 -3.42 -7.41
C GLU A 456 7.40 -2.24 -7.15
N GLN A 457 6.88 -1.00 -7.07
CA GLN A 457 7.65 0.25 -7.08
C GLN A 457 8.68 0.45 -5.95
N GLN A 458 8.88 -0.50 -5.02
CA GLN A 458 9.97 -0.45 -4.03
C GLN A 458 10.98 -1.61 -4.07
N ILE A 459 10.66 -2.73 -4.74
CA ILE A 459 11.62 -3.84 -4.88
C ILE A 459 12.80 -3.36 -5.73
N ALA A 460 12.52 -2.68 -6.84
CA ALA A 460 13.54 -2.15 -7.75
C ALA A 460 14.47 -1.12 -7.07
N ASP A 461 13.95 -0.24 -6.21
CA ASP A 461 14.76 0.81 -5.57
C ASP A 461 15.54 0.30 -4.35
N SER A 462 15.00 -0.69 -3.63
CA SER A 462 15.71 -1.39 -2.55
C SER A 462 16.81 -2.28 -3.10
N GLU A 463 16.56 -3.00 -4.20
CA GLU A 463 17.58 -3.76 -4.94
C GLU A 463 18.66 -2.83 -5.51
N LYS A 464 18.28 -1.68 -6.10
CA LYS A 464 19.25 -0.65 -6.56
C LYS A 464 20.06 -0.05 -5.41
N LYS A 465 19.48 0.17 -4.22
CA LYS A 465 20.22 0.63 -3.02
C LYS A 465 21.13 -0.45 -2.44
N GLN A 466 20.72 -1.71 -2.43
CA GLN A 466 21.55 -2.85 -2.00
C GLN A 466 22.70 -3.10 -2.99
N GLN A 467 22.45 -3.02 -4.30
CA GLN A 467 23.50 -3.09 -5.32
C GLN A 467 24.44 -1.88 -5.28
N ARG A 468 23.94 -0.67 -4.99
CA ARG A 468 24.78 0.53 -4.78
C ARG A 468 25.61 0.45 -3.51
N THR A 469 25.09 -0.09 -2.40
CA THR A 469 25.85 -0.29 -1.16
C THR A 469 26.85 -1.46 -1.27
N ALA A 470 26.55 -2.51 -2.03
CA ALA A 470 27.51 -3.56 -2.38
C ALA A 470 28.61 -3.07 -3.34
N LYS A 471 28.27 -2.20 -4.31
CA LYS A 471 29.27 -1.52 -5.17
C LYS A 471 30.10 -0.49 -4.41
N ASN A 472 29.53 0.24 -3.45
CA ASN A 472 30.26 1.20 -2.61
C ASN A 472 31.11 0.52 -1.52
N LYS A 473 30.72 -0.65 -0.99
CA LYS A 473 31.60 -1.49 -0.15
C LYS A 473 32.77 -2.09 -0.94
N ARG A 474 32.69 -2.17 -2.27
CA ARG A 474 33.82 -2.50 -3.16
C ARG A 474 34.68 -1.29 -3.56
N LYS A 475 34.31 -0.07 -3.16
CA LYS A 475 35.11 1.15 -3.37
C LYS A 475 35.47 1.79 -2.04
N SER A 476 36.37 1.16 -1.30
CA SER A 476 37.18 1.85 -0.30
C SER A 476 38.64 1.39 -0.39
N LYS A 477 39.53 2.37 -0.62
CA LYS A 477 41.00 2.32 -0.76
C LYS A 477 41.53 1.59 -2.00
N THR A 478 41.59 2.33 -3.11
CA THR A 478 42.63 2.16 -4.14
C THR A 478 44.00 2.38 -3.52
N THR A 479 44.63 1.30 -3.08
CA THR A 479 46.05 1.08 -3.41
C THR A 479 46.01 0.28 -4.70
N SER A 480 46.63 0.79 -5.78
CA SER A 480 46.67 0.11 -7.08
C SER A 480 47.14 -1.32 -6.87
N ASP A 481 46.35 -2.34 -7.22
CA ASP A 481 46.88 -3.71 -7.23
C ASP A 481 47.97 -3.78 -8.30
N LEU A 482 49.15 -4.33 -7.95
CA LEU A 482 50.23 -4.56 -8.93
C LEU A 482 49.73 -5.54 -10.00
N ILE A 483 49.67 -5.08 -11.26
CA ILE A 483 49.29 -5.92 -12.40
C ILE A 483 50.50 -6.78 -12.79
N GLY A 484 50.28 -8.06 -13.08
CA GLY A 484 51.35 -9.01 -13.46
C GLY A 484 52.24 -8.52 -14.60
N ASP A 485 51.69 -7.76 -15.53
CA ASP A 485 52.44 -7.18 -16.65
C ASP A 485 53.39 -6.05 -16.22
N GLN A 486 53.06 -5.29 -15.16
CA GLN A 486 53.96 -4.30 -14.58
C GLN A 486 55.15 -4.97 -13.89
N ILE A 487 54.92 -6.09 -13.20
CA ILE A 487 55.95 -6.90 -12.56
C ILE A 487 56.90 -7.48 -13.63
N LEU A 488 56.34 -8.00 -14.73
CA LEU A 488 57.11 -8.53 -15.86
C LEU A 488 58.02 -7.46 -16.50
N ARG A 489 57.47 -6.26 -16.75
CA ARG A 489 58.23 -5.14 -17.33
C ARG A 489 59.32 -4.65 -16.39
N ALA A 490 58.99 -4.44 -15.11
CA ALA A 490 59.97 -3.98 -14.12
C ALA A 490 61.11 -5.01 -13.94
N ARG A 491 60.78 -6.31 -13.89
CA ARG A 491 61.78 -7.38 -13.81
C ARG A 491 62.71 -7.38 -15.02
N LYS A 492 62.16 -7.25 -16.24
CA LYS A 492 62.95 -7.18 -17.47
C LYS A 492 63.83 -5.93 -17.53
N ASN A 493 63.33 -4.79 -17.08
CA ASN A 493 64.11 -3.54 -17.03
C ASN A 493 65.30 -3.64 -16.07
N LEU A 494 65.18 -4.43 -15.01
CA LEU A 494 66.26 -4.71 -14.06
C LEU A 494 67.14 -5.92 -14.46
N ASN A 495 66.92 -6.50 -15.66
CA ASN A 495 67.61 -7.70 -16.17
C ASN A 495 67.58 -8.91 -15.22
N LEU A 496 66.54 -9.02 -14.37
CA LEU A 496 66.40 -10.13 -13.44
C LEU A 496 65.73 -11.33 -14.10
N SER A 497 66.24 -12.53 -13.86
CA SER A 497 65.53 -13.76 -14.18
C SER A 497 64.35 -13.98 -13.21
N GLN A 498 63.35 -14.78 -13.62
CA GLN A 498 62.23 -15.14 -12.73
C GLN A 498 62.71 -15.85 -11.46
N ARG A 499 63.83 -16.59 -11.53
CA ARG A 499 64.42 -17.32 -10.40
C ARG A 499 65.11 -16.38 -9.41
N GLU A 500 65.78 -15.34 -9.91
CA GLU A 500 66.44 -14.34 -9.06
C GLU A 500 65.43 -13.45 -8.35
N LEU A 501 64.38 -12.98 -9.04
CA LEU A 501 63.30 -12.23 -8.41
C LEU A 501 62.60 -13.07 -7.32
N ALA A 502 62.44 -14.38 -7.56
CA ALA A 502 61.85 -15.30 -6.61
C ALA A 502 62.70 -15.45 -5.35
N LYS A 503 64.03 -15.53 -5.52
CA LYS A 503 64.99 -15.56 -4.41
C LYS A 503 64.95 -14.26 -3.58
N LEU A 504 64.88 -13.10 -4.24
CA LEU A 504 64.82 -11.79 -3.57
C LEU A 504 63.48 -11.56 -2.85
N ALA A 505 62.38 -12.08 -3.39
CA ALA A 505 61.05 -11.99 -2.78
C ALA A 505 60.76 -13.11 -1.75
N GLY A 506 61.66 -14.09 -1.58
CA GLY A 506 61.47 -15.23 -0.70
C GLY A 506 60.36 -16.20 -1.15
N LYS A 507 60.15 -16.34 -2.46
CA LYS A 507 59.10 -17.18 -3.07
C LYS A 507 59.68 -18.17 -4.10
N SER A 508 58.83 -19.03 -4.65
CA SER A 508 59.21 -19.96 -5.72
C SER A 508 59.19 -19.29 -7.10
N GLN A 509 59.99 -19.81 -8.04
CA GLN A 509 60.00 -19.31 -9.42
C GLN A 509 58.66 -19.52 -10.14
N SER A 510 57.95 -20.60 -9.85
CA SER A 510 56.61 -20.86 -10.38
C SER A 510 55.59 -19.81 -9.92
N TRP A 511 55.69 -19.35 -8.67
CA TRP A 511 54.82 -18.32 -8.12
C TRP A 511 54.94 -17.00 -8.89
N ILE A 512 56.16 -16.57 -9.22
CA ILE A 512 56.38 -15.36 -10.05
C ILE A 512 55.85 -15.54 -11.46
N ARG A 513 56.11 -16.68 -12.08
CA ARG A 513 55.61 -16.98 -13.43
C ARG A 513 54.09 -16.93 -13.50
N ASP A 514 53.40 -17.43 -12.48
CA ASP A 514 51.94 -17.47 -12.45
C ASP A 514 51.32 -16.09 -12.17
N ILE A 515 52.04 -15.21 -11.47
CA ILE A 515 51.68 -13.79 -11.31
C ILE A 515 51.86 -13.02 -12.61
N GLU A 516 53.00 -13.17 -13.29
CA GLU A 516 53.28 -12.49 -14.57
C GLU A 516 52.26 -12.89 -15.65
N LYS A 517 51.80 -14.15 -15.62
CA LYS A 517 50.74 -14.65 -16.52
C LYS A 517 49.32 -14.31 -16.06
N GLY A 518 49.16 -13.58 -14.96
CA GLY A 518 47.85 -13.16 -14.42
C GLY A 518 47.00 -14.29 -13.84
N ARG A 519 47.59 -15.49 -13.62
CA ARG A 519 46.89 -16.66 -13.07
C ARG A 519 46.75 -16.59 -11.55
N LEU A 520 47.61 -15.81 -10.89
CA LEU A 520 47.61 -15.64 -9.45
C LEU A 520 47.61 -14.15 -9.07
N LYS A 521 46.71 -13.76 -8.17
CA LYS A 521 46.70 -12.41 -7.59
C LYS A 521 47.59 -12.35 -6.35
N VAL A 522 48.44 -11.34 -6.28
CA VAL A 522 49.38 -11.14 -5.18
C VAL A 522 48.67 -10.57 -3.95
N LYS A 523 48.89 -11.15 -2.77
CA LYS A 523 48.40 -10.62 -1.49
C LYS A 523 49.07 -9.29 -1.15
N LEU A 524 48.40 -8.44 -0.38
CA LEU A 524 48.90 -7.10 -0.03
C LEU A 524 50.32 -7.11 0.59
N GLU A 525 50.61 -8.06 1.47
CA GLU A 525 51.93 -8.20 2.11
C GLU A 525 53.04 -8.48 1.08
N ASP A 526 52.77 -9.41 0.15
CA ASP A 526 53.71 -9.79 -0.90
C ASP A 526 53.85 -8.68 -1.98
N GLN A 527 52.81 -7.86 -2.18
CA GLN A 527 52.88 -6.70 -3.08
C GLN A 527 53.88 -5.64 -2.58
N VAL A 528 53.91 -5.39 -1.26
CA VAL A 528 54.88 -4.45 -0.66
C VAL A 528 56.31 -4.93 -0.87
N VAL A 529 56.57 -6.23 -0.70
CA VAL A 529 57.89 -6.82 -0.93
C VAL A 529 58.28 -6.70 -2.41
N LEU A 530 57.39 -7.03 -3.34
CA LEU A 530 57.67 -6.92 -4.77
C LEU A 530 57.91 -5.48 -5.22
N ARG A 531 57.16 -4.50 -4.70
CA ARG A 531 57.41 -3.07 -4.98
C ARG A 531 58.78 -2.63 -4.53
N LYS A 532 59.19 -3.04 -3.32
CA LYS A 532 60.50 -2.73 -2.77
C LYS A 532 61.63 -3.34 -3.59
N VAL A 533 61.50 -4.59 -4.01
CA VAL A 533 62.53 -5.30 -4.79
C VAL A 533 62.60 -4.78 -6.23
N LEU A 534 61.46 -4.42 -6.84
CA LEU A 534 61.38 -3.97 -8.23
C LEU A 534 61.48 -2.44 -8.39
N GLY A 535 61.58 -1.68 -7.30
CA GLY A 535 61.64 -0.22 -7.33
C GLY A 535 60.37 0.44 -7.89
N ILE A 536 59.20 -0.20 -7.72
CA ILE A 536 57.91 0.33 -8.19
C ILE A 536 57.26 1.09 -7.02
N ALA A 537 57.01 2.39 -7.18
CA ALA A 537 56.35 3.23 -6.16
C ALA A 537 54.90 2.80 -5.87
#